data_AF-A0A8H6W1S7-F1
#
_entry.id   AF-A0A8H6W1S7-F1
#
_cell.length_a   1.000
_cell.length_b   1.000
_cell.length_c   1.000
_cell.angle_alpha   90.00
_cell.angle_beta   90.00
_cell.angle_gamma   90.00
#
_symmetry.space_group_name_H-M   'P 1'
#
loop_
_entity.id
_entity.type
_entity.pdbx_description
1 polymer ?
#
loop_
_entity_poly.entity_id
_entity_poly.type
_entity_poly.pdbx_seq_one_letter_code
_entity_poly.pdbx_strand_id
1 'polypeptide(L)'
;MQLGLRDRLQRDYPSLFQREDTVDIYIADGWEPLLRRLCAALAAGVTVNPRPELISPGTRTGSASGTSESARKLALLAPLRSAAQTIRARRRLTRTGAQATSSANREDRKQTNVVPQLEPNPNPQAELRPAPPMDIAFSEIKEKFAGLYVYTAGASAASRQILWSILSDVRAESRTICEDCGEENGGRLAMIGGHGRTLCQECLTLKNADREGPPMGRWYRWRAEVFDEDDADIAWPL
;
A
#
# COMPACT_ATOMS: atom_id res chain seq x y z
N MET A 1 16.38 1.11 10.63
CA MET A 1 16.24 2.57 10.73
C MET A 1 17.04 3.17 9.59
N GLN A 2 16.38 3.80 8.62
CA GLN A 2 17.06 4.38 7.48
C GLN A 2 17.83 5.63 7.90
N LEU A 3 19.16 5.56 7.86
CA LEU A 3 20.00 6.74 8.03
C LEU A 3 19.66 7.78 6.94
N GLY A 4 19.39 9.02 7.37
CA GLY A 4 19.13 10.16 6.50
C GLY A 4 17.76 10.18 5.81
N LEU A 5 16.81 9.29 6.15
CA LEU A 5 15.44 9.39 5.61
C LEU A 5 14.80 10.73 6.00
N ARG A 6 14.92 11.11 7.28
CA ARG A 6 14.48 12.42 7.78
C ARG A 6 15.07 13.56 6.96
N ASP A 7 16.38 13.60 6.79
CA ASP A 7 17.05 14.69 6.05
C ASP A 7 16.56 14.79 4.60
N ARG A 8 16.31 13.65 3.94
CA ARG A 8 15.73 13.63 2.59
C ARG A 8 14.33 14.22 2.59
N LEU A 9 13.45 13.78 3.49
CA LEU A 9 12.08 14.26 3.56
C LEU A 9 12.00 15.74 3.97
N GLN A 10 12.84 16.17 4.91
CA GLN A 10 12.92 17.57 5.33
C GLN A 10 13.40 18.48 4.20
N ARG A 11 14.39 18.04 3.41
CA ARG A 11 14.84 18.77 2.23
C ARG A 11 13.75 18.85 1.15
N ASP A 12 13.04 17.75 0.91
CA ASP A 12 12.06 17.66 -0.17
C ASP A 12 10.71 18.33 0.22
N TYR A 13 10.37 18.39 1.52
CA TYR A 13 9.09 18.89 2.05
C TYR A 13 9.27 19.77 3.32
N PRO A 14 10.04 20.86 3.27
CA PRO A 14 10.46 21.61 4.47
C PRO A 14 9.29 22.16 5.30
N SER A 15 8.15 22.48 4.68
CA SER A 15 6.96 22.96 5.37
C SER A 15 6.32 21.92 6.30
N LEU A 16 6.53 20.62 6.07
CA LEU A 16 6.03 19.57 6.95
C LEU A 16 6.98 19.27 8.12
N PHE A 17 8.22 19.78 8.06
CA PHE A 17 9.29 19.54 9.03
C PHE A 17 9.80 20.86 9.64
N GLN A 18 8.88 21.79 9.94
CA GLN A 18 9.21 23.14 10.43
C GLN A 18 9.74 23.19 11.86
N ARG A 19 9.41 22.21 12.70
CA ARG A 19 9.88 22.18 14.09
C ARG A 19 11.32 21.66 14.10
N GLU A 20 12.25 22.53 14.52
CA GLU A 20 13.69 22.26 14.53
C GLU A 20 14.03 21.06 15.43
N ASP A 21 13.22 20.81 16.46
CA ASP A 21 13.43 19.74 17.43
C ASP A 21 12.64 18.47 17.04
N THR A 22 13.34 17.64 16.25
CA THR A 22 13.22 16.18 16.15
C THR A 22 11.83 15.60 15.83
N VAL A 23 11.43 15.67 14.55
CA VAL A 23 10.47 14.68 14.03
C VAL A 23 11.16 13.32 14.06
N ASP A 24 10.73 12.50 15.00
CA ASP A 24 11.18 11.13 15.13
C ASP A 24 10.54 10.25 14.06
N ILE A 25 11.36 9.52 13.31
CA ILE A 25 10.92 8.62 12.22
C ILE A 25 11.39 7.20 12.52
N TYR A 26 10.46 6.37 13.00
CA TYR A 26 10.67 4.96 13.33
C TYR A 26 9.85 4.07 12.38
N ILE A 27 10.27 3.96 11.12
CA ILE A 27 9.59 3.11 10.12
C ILE A 27 10.56 2.13 9.46
N ALA A 28 10.00 1.02 8.98
CA ALA A 28 10.69 0.08 8.12
C ALA A 28 10.91 0.64 6.69
N ASP A 29 11.92 0.11 6.01
CA ASP A 29 12.44 0.67 4.75
C ASP A 29 11.41 0.60 3.61
N GLY A 30 10.56 -0.43 3.59
CA GLY A 30 9.54 -0.66 2.58
C GLY A 30 8.45 0.41 2.53
N TRP A 31 8.34 1.26 3.57
CA TRP A 31 7.33 2.33 3.63
C TRP A 31 7.84 3.70 3.18
N GLU A 32 9.12 3.86 2.84
CA GLU A 32 9.62 5.15 2.32
C GLU A 32 8.79 5.67 1.12
N PRO A 33 8.45 4.85 0.11
CA PRO A 33 7.62 5.31 -1.02
C PRO A 33 6.24 5.81 -0.58
N LEU A 34 5.57 5.10 0.33
CA LEU A 34 4.27 5.51 0.87
C LEU A 34 4.38 6.83 1.63
N LEU A 35 5.41 6.98 2.48
CA LEU A 35 5.63 8.21 3.24
C LEU A 35 5.91 9.40 2.31
N ARG A 36 6.62 9.20 1.20
CA ARG A 36 6.81 10.26 0.18
C ARG A 36 5.50 10.65 -0.50
N ARG A 37 4.64 9.68 -0.83
CA ARG A 37 3.29 9.96 -1.38
C ARG A 37 2.45 10.77 -0.39
N LEU A 38 2.48 10.40 0.89
CA LEU A 38 1.82 11.18 1.95
C LEU A 38 2.36 12.61 1.97
N CYS A 39 3.68 12.81 2.05
CA CYS A 39 4.26 14.15 2.10
C CYS A 39 3.87 15.00 0.87
N ALA A 40 3.87 14.40 -0.32
CA ALA A 40 3.44 15.08 -1.54
C ALA A 40 1.98 15.50 -1.49
N ALA A 41 1.07 14.62 -1.05
CA ALA A 41 -0.35 14.93 -0.93
C ALA A 41 -0.61 16.03 0.10
N LEU A 42 0.06 15.96 1.25
CA LEU A 42 -0.06 16.98 2.29
C LEU A 42 0.46 18.34 1.82
N ALA A 43 1.60 18.37 1.12
CA ALA A 43 2.18 19.60 0.57
C ALA A 43 1.32 20.21 -0.54
N ALA A 44 0.61 19.38 -1.32
CA ALA A 44 -0.27 19.83 -2.39
C ALA A 44 -1.66 20.29 -1.87
N GLY A 45 -2.02 19.96 -0.63
CA GLY A 45 -3.38 20.16 -0.13
C GLY A 45 -4.42 19.32 -0.88
N VAL A 46 -4.01 18.21 -1.49
CA VAL A 46 -4.87 17.32 -2.27
C VAL A 46 -5.11 16.04 -1.48
N THR A 47 -6.36 15.54 -1.48
CA THR A 47 -6.66 14.21 -0.95
C THR A 47 -5.86 13.17 -1.74
N VAL A 48 -5.16 12.27 -1.04
CA VAL A 48 -4.58 11.08 -1.70
C VAL A 48 -5.77 10.35 -2.30
N ASN A 49 -5.90 10.32 -3.62
CA ASN A 49 -6.92 9.47 -4.22
C ASN A 49 -6.60 8.05 -3.75
N PRO A 50 -7.52 7.34 -3.06
CA PRO A 50 -7.33 5.93 -2.83
C PRO A 50 -7.08 5.32 -4.20
N ARG A 51 -6.06 4.46 -4.26
CA ARG A 51 -5.56 3.84 -5.49
C ARG A 51 -6.71 3.61 -6.48
N PRO A 52 -6.59 4.02 -7.76
CA PRO A 52 -7.64 3.74 -8.73
C PRO A 52 -7.88 2.23 -8.68
N GLU A 53 -9.09 1.84 -8.26
CA GLU A 53 -9.43 0.44 -8.03
C GLU A 53 -8.89 -0.36 -9.20
N LEU A 54 -8.00 -1.32 -8.91
CA LEU A 54 -7.73 -2.39 -9.85
C LEU A 54 -9.08 -3.06 -10.03
N ILE A 55 -9.79 -2.68 -11.10
CA ILE A 55 -11.06 -3.24 -11.53
C ILE A 55 -10.92 -4.74 -11.33
N SER A 56 -11.57 -5.24 -10.29
CA SER A 56 -11.52 -6.66 -9.98
C SER A 56 -12.06 -7.36 -11.23
N PRO A 57 -11.30 -8.27 -11.87
CA PRO A 57 -11.83 -9.02 -13.00
C PRO A 57 -13.06 -9.74 -12.48
N GLY A 58 -14.23 -9.33 -12.98
CA GLY A 58 -15.53 -9.75 -12.47
C GLY A 58 -15.57 -11.25 -12.25
N THR A 59 -15.94 -11.62 -11.02
CA THR A 59 -16.25 -12.98 -10.62
C THR A 59 -17.40 -13.47 -11.50
N ARG A 60 -17.07 -14.12 -12.62
CA ARG A 60 -18.05 -14.92 -13.37
C ARG A 60 -18.40 -16.11 -12.49
N THR A 61 -19.57 -16.05 -11.87
CA THR A 61 -20.27 -17.21 -11.33
C THR A 61 -20.70 -18.09 -12.52
N GLY A 62 -19.78 -18.95 -12.97
CA GLY A 62 -20.06 -20.03 -13.89
C GLY A 62 -20.35 -21.31 -13.11
N SER A 63 -21.63 -21.63 -12.93
CA SER A 63 -22.08 -22.97 -12.58
C SER A 63 -21.64 -23.95 -13.66
N ALA A 64 -20.88 -24.97 -13.28
CA ALA A 64 -20.73 -26.19 -14.07
C ALA A 64 -20.59 -27.40 -13.14
N SER A 65 -21.69 -28.13 -13.04
CA SER A 65 -21.77 -29.53 -12.64
C SER A 65 -21.01 -30.40 -13.63
N GLY A 66 -20.13 -31.29 -13.16
CA GLY A 66 -19.46 -32.28 -14.01
C GLY A 66 -18.47 -33.14 -13.23
N THR A 67 -18.76 -34.43 -13.19
CA THR A 67 -18.16 -35.52 -12.41
C THR A 67 -16.78 -35.99 -12.88
N SER A 68 -16.09 -36.72 -11.98
CA SER A 68 -15.09 -37.79 -12.24
C SER A 68 -13.71 -37.30 -12.74
N GLU A 69 -12.55 -37.86 -12.41
CA GLU A 69 -12.04 -38.85 -11.46
C GLU A 69 -10.53 -38.90 -11.76
N SER A 70 -9.70 -39.00 -10.72
CA SER A 70 -8.37 -39.62 -10.74
C SER A 70 -7.49 -39.55 -12.01
N ALA A 71 -6.54 -38.61 -12.06
CA ALA A 71 -5.21 -38.88 -12.61
C ALA A 71 -4.20 -37.78 -12.25
N ARG A 72 -3.00 -38.20 -11.80
CA ARG A 72 -1.75 -37.42 -11.68
C ARG A 72 -1.51 -36.66 -10.37
N LYS A 73 -1.52 -37.41 -9.27
CA LYS A 73 -0.59 -37.20 -8.15
C LYS A 73 0.73 -37.93 -8.47
N LEU A 74 1.87 -37.36 -8.05
CA LEU A 74 3.26 -37.85 -8.15
C LEU A 74 4.05 -37.45 -9.41
N ALA A 75 4.61 -36.24 -9.38
CA ALA A 75 6.00 -35.98 -9.76
C ALA A 75 6.42 -34.59 -9.26
N LEU A 76 7.68 -34.47 -8.80
CA LEU A 76 8.42 -33.24 -8.46
C LEU A 76 8.42 -32.82 -6.98
N LEU A 77 9.17 -33.59 -6.18
CA LEU A 77 9.96 -33.06 -5.07
C LEU A 77 11.44 -33.03 -5.49
N ALA A 78 12.07 -31.87 -5.25
CA ALA A 78 13.46 -31.45 -5.49
C ALA A 78 13.81 -30.98 -6.92
N PRO A 79 14.50 -29.81 -7.10
CA PRO A 79 15.44 -29.20 -6.15
C PRO A 79 15.21 -27.70 -5.87
N LEU A 80 15.06 -27.31 -4.59
CA LEU A 80 15.27 -25.93 -4.11
C LEU A 80 16.41 -25.91 -3.09
N ARG A 81 17.64 -26.04 -3.60
CA ARG A 81 18.87 -25.63 -2.92
C ARG A 81 19.76 -24.95 -3.95
N SER A 82 19.42 -23.71 -4.33
CA SER A 82 20.32 -22.72 -4.96
C SER A 82 19.52 -21.45 -5.34
N ALA A 83 18.96 -20.74 -4.37
CA ALA A 83 18.25 -19.48 -4.65
C ALA A 83 18.45 -18.38 -3.57
N ALA A 84 19.48 -18.50 -2.73
CA ALA A 84 19.78 -17.50 -1.69
C ALA A 84 20.88 -16.50 -2.10
N GLN A 85 21.44 -16.57 -3.32
CA GLN A 85 22.52 -15.66 -3.75
C GLN A 85 22.18 -14.74 -4.93
N THR A 86 20.94 -14.77 -5.46
CA THR A 86 20.58 -14.04 -6.69
C THR A 86 19.51 -12.96 -6.48
N ILE A 87 19.51 -12.26 -5.34
CA ILE A 87 18.66 -11.06 -5.13
C ILE A 87 19.47 -9.75 -5.21
N ARG A 88 20.81 -9.80 -5.16
CA ARG A 88 21.65 -8.60 -5.32
C ARG A 88 22.01 -8.20 -6.76
N ALA A 89 21.53 -8.91 -7.79
CA ALA A 89 21.98 -8.67 -9.18
C ALA A 89 20.86 -8.64 -10.25
N ARG A 90 19.67 -8.09 -9.94
CA ARG A 90 18.59 -7.87 -10.94
C ARG A 90 18.07 -6.44 -11.03
N ARG A 91 18.93 -5.45 -10.79
CA ARG A 91 18.75 -4.08 -11.33
C ARG A 91 19.56 -3.94 -12.63
N ARG A 92 18.95 -4.38 -13.73
CA ARG A 92 19.20 -4.02 -15.15
C ARG A 92 18.76 -5.21 -16.00
N LEU A 93 17.61 -5.09 -16.64
CA LEU A 93 17.47 -5.35 -18.07
C LEU A 93 16.05 -4.98 -18.52
N THR A 94 16.05 -4.24 -19.61
CA THR A 94 14.98 -3.57 -20.32
C THR A 94 14.11 -4.53 -21.13
N ARG A 95 12.81 -4.20 -21.19
CA ARG A 95 12.01 -3.98 -22.41
C ARG A 95 12.25 -4.90 -23.63
N THR A 96 11.27 -5.75 -23.90
CA THR A 96 10.71 -6.17 -25.22
C THR A 96 9.43 -6.95 -24.88
N GLY A 97 8.21 -6.66 -25.36
CA GLY A 97 7.77 -6.34 -26.71
C GLY A 97 7.00 -7.56 -27.26
N ALA A 98 5.67 -7.51 -27.33
CA ALA A 98 4.86 -8.43 -28.14
C ALA A 98 3.52 -7.74 -28.54
N GLN A 99 3.29 -7.70 -29.85
CA GLN A 99 2.12 -7.17 -30.54
C GLN A 99 1.13 -8.28 -30.95
N ALA A 100 -0.13 -7.85 -31.17
CA ALA A 100 -1.18 -8.40 -32.06
C ALA A 100 -1.78 -9.77 -31.68
N THR A 101 -3.10 -10.03 -31.80
CA THR A 101 -3.92 -9.95 -33.02
C THR A 101 -5.42 -9.69 -32.80
N SER A 102 -6.05 -9.24 -33.88
CA SER A 102 -7.47 -8.96 -34.16
C SER A 102 -8.44 -10.16 -34.19
N SER A 103 -9.75 -9.89 -34.01
CA SER A 103 -10.92 -10.33 -34.83
C SER A 103 -12.21 -10.07 -34.02
N ALA A 104 -13.13 -9.17 -34.40
CA ALA A 104 -14.16 -9.21 -35.46
C ALA A 104 -15.49 -9.93 -35.04
N ASN A 105 -16.60 -9.19 -35.26
CA ASN A 105 -18.04 -9.55 -35.20
C ASN A 105 -18.65 -9.64 -33.76
N ARG A 106 -19.88 -9.17 -33.44
CA ARG A 106 -21.13 -9.14 -34.22
C ARG A 106 -22.24 -8.32 -33.50
N GLU A 107 -23.16 -7.75 -34.30
CA GLU A 107 -24.60 -7.41 -34.09
C GLU A 107 -25.08 -6.29 -33.14
N ASP A 108 -25.55 -5.22 -33.80
CA ASP A 108 -26.90 -4.64 -33.73
C ASP A 108 -27.74 -4.86 -32.45
N ARG A 109 -27.86 -3.79 -31.65
CA ARG A 109 -29.06 -3.54 -30.84
C ARG A 109 -29.40 -2.05 -30.84
N LYS A 110 -30.37 -1.69 -31.67
CA LYS A 110 -31.01 -0.37 -31.65
C LYS A 110 -31.82 -0.21 -30.36
N GLN A 111 -31.30 0.56 -29.42
CA GLN A 111 -32.08 1.18 -28.36
C GLN A 111 -31.96 2.70 -28.52
N THR A 112 -32.99 3.30 -29.09
CA THR A 112 -33.23 4.74 -29.07
C THR A 112 -33.65 5.14 -27.66
N ASN A 113 -32.66 5.46 -26.82
CA ASN A 113 -32.89 6.24 -25.61
C ASN A 113 -32.83 7.73 -25.98
N VAL A 114 -33.92 8.44 -25.71
CA VAL A 114 -34.00 9.89 -25.80
C VAL A 114 -33.12 10.46 -24.69
N VAL A 115 -31.91 10.88 -25.07
CA VAL A 115 -30.97 11.58 -24.19
C VAL A 115 -31.48 13.01 -24.00
N PRO A 116 -31.75 13.46 -22.77
CA PRO A 116 -31.99 14.88 -22.49
C PRO A 116 -30.76 15.67 -22.94
N GLN A 117 -30.93 16.65 -23.82
CA GLN A 117 -29.86 17.58 -24.18
C GLN A 117 -29.46 18.36 -22.92
N LEU A 118 -28.41 17.90 -22.25
CA LEU A 118 -27.67 18.68 -21.27
C LEU A 118 -26.94 19.79 -22.04
N GLU A 119 -27.34 21.03 -21.77
CA GLU A 119 -26.65 22.19 -22.32
C GLU A 119 -25.16 22.13 -21.98
N PRO A 120 -24.26 22.40 -22.95
CA PRO A 120 -22.83 22.35 -22.72
C PRO A 120 -22.47 23.41 -21.67
N ASN A 121 -22.07 22.97 -20.47
CA ASN A 121 -21.57 23.84 -19.42
C ASN A 121 -20.37 24.64 -19.99
N PRO A 122 -20.49 25.96 -20.20
CA PRO A 122 -19.55 26.72 -21.01
C PRO A 122 -18.28 27.10 -20.25
N ASN A 123 -17.97 26.46 -19.12
CA ASN A 123 -16.75 26.74 -18.38
C ASN A 123 -15.86 25.51 -18.15
N PRO A 124 -15.22 24.98 -19.21
CA PRO A 124 -14.21 23.91 -19.10
C PRO A 124 -12.89 24.39 -18.49
N GLN A 125 -12.81 25.65 -18.02
CA GLN A 125 -11.62 26.26 -17.43
C GLN A 125 -11.96 26.97 -16.10
N ALA A 126 -12.75 26.34 -15.24
CA ALA A 126 -12.55 26.58 -13.81
C ALA A 126 -11.12 26.09 -13.50
N GLU A 127 -10.13 26.97 -13.70
CA GLU A 127 -8.74 26.75 -13.36
C GLU A 127 -8.70 26.13 -11.97
N LEU A 128 -8.22 24.89 -11.89
CA LEU A 128 -8.04 24.19 -10.64
C LEU A 128 -6.99 24.98 -9.86
N ARG A 129 -7.43 26.00 -9.11
CA ARG A 129 -6.54 26.77 -8.26
C ARG A 129 -5.95 25.78 -7.27
N PRO A 130 -4.62 25.68 -7.16
CA PRO A 130 -4.01 24.79 -6.20
C PRO A 130 -4.55 25.17 -4.82
N ALA A 131 -5.03 24.17 -4.09
CA ALA A 131 -5.46 24.37 -2.72
C ALA A 131 -4.29 25.02 -1.94
N PRO A 132 -4.57 25.94 -1.01
CA PRO A 132 -3.51 26.45 -0.15
C PRO A 132 -2.83 25.27 0.56
N PRO A 133 -1.50 25.34 0.77
CA PRO A 133 -0.78 24.30 1.49
C PRO A 133 -1.38 24.13 2.89
N MET A 134 -1.45 22.89 3.37
CA MET A 134 -2.00 22.62 4.70
C MET A 134 -1.11 23.22 5.80
N ASP A 135 -1.75 23.80 6.81
CA ASP A 135 -1.15 24.41 7.99
C ASP A 135 -0.78 23.34 9.03
N ILE A 136 0.06 22.38 8.64
CA ILE A 136 0.43 21.23 9.46
C ILE A 136 1.93 21.05 9.53
N ALA A 137 2.40 20.49 10.65
CA ALA A 137 3.76 20.01 10.81
C ALA A 137 3.73 18.60 11.41
N PHE A 138 4.66 17.74 11.00
CA PHE A 138 4.85 16.45 11.65
C PHE A 138 5.43 16.64 13.06
N SER A 139 4.96 15.80 13.99
CA SER A 139 5.56 15.68 15.32
C SER A 139 6.23 14.32 15.51
N GLU A 140 5.67 13.24 14.94
CA GLU A 140 6.23 11.88 15.04
C GLU A 140 5.71 11.03 13.88
N ILE A 141 6.53 10.11 13.39
CA ILE A 141 6.16 9.12 12.37
C ILE A 141 6.66 7.76 12.85
N LYS A 142 5.76 6.80 13.07
CA LYS A 142 6.15 5.48 13.59
C LYS A 142 5.35 4.32 13.04
N GLU A 143 6.01 3.17 13.05
CA GLU A 143 5.38 1.87 12.90
C GLU A 143 4.70 1.46 14.19
N LYS A 144 3.39 1.16 14.12
CA LYS A 144 2.63 0.61 15.24
C LYS A 144 1.66 -0.44 14.70
N PHE A 145 1.63 -1.63 15.32
CA PHE A 145 0.69 -2.69 14.94
C PHE A 145 0.65 -2.97 13.42
N ALA A 146 1.82 -3.11 12.78
CA ALA A 146 1.96 -3.35 11.34
C ALA A 146 1.40 -2.26 10.41
N GLY A 147 1.17 -1.05 10.93
CA GLY A 147 0.71 0.10 10.15
C GLY A 147 1.54 1.36 10.41
N LEU A 148 1.48 2.28 9.46
CA LEU A 148 2.11 3.60 9.52
C LEU A 148 1.22 4.57 10.30
N TYR A 149 1.78 5.19 11.33
CA TYR A 149 1.12 6.21 12.14
C TYR A 149 1.89 7.51 12.01
N VAL A 150 1.15 8.58 11.75
CA VAL A 150 1.69 9.91 11.53
C VAL A 150 0.97 10.86 12.47
N TYR A 151 1.76 11.48 13.33
CA TYR A 151 1.29 12.47 14.29
C TYR A 151 1.62 13.85 13.76
N THR A 152 0.63 14.73 13.83
CA THR A 152 0.70 16.08 13.28
C THR A 152 0.31 17.11 14.33
N ALA A 153 0.91 18.29 14.25
CA ALA A 153 0.54 19.47 15.01
C ALA A 153 0.15 20.62 14.07
N GLY A 154 -0.58 21.61 14.60
CA GLY A 154 -0.84 22.88 13.90
C GLY A 154 -2.11 22.92 13.05
N ALA A 155 -2.71 21.79 12.69
CA ALA A 155 -3.85 21.74 11.78
C ALA A 155 -5.04 22.60 12.26
N SER A 156 -5.44 23.59 11.45
CA SER A 156 -6.71 24.30 11.63
C SER A 156 -7.91 23.36 11.60
N ALA A 157 -9.05 23.85 12.09
CA ALA A 157 -10.31 23.11 12.05
C ALA A 157 -10.72 22.69 10.63
N ALA A 158 -10.44 23.53 9.63
CA ALA A 158 -10.75 23.24 8.22
C ALA A 158 -9.85 22.13 7.65
N SER A 159 -8.54 22.16 7.94
CA SER A 159 -7.59 21.16 7.46
C SER A 159 -7.76 19.80 8.15
N ARG A 160 -8.28 19.78 9.39
CA ARG A 160 -8.33 18.56 10.21
C ARG A 160 -9.15 17.43 9.59
N GLN A 161 -10.27 17.73 8.94
CA GLN A 161 -11.10 16.69 8.34
C GLN A 161 -10.44 16.05 7.11
N ILE A 162 -9.83 16.89 6.25
CA ILE A 162 -9.07 16.41 5.08
C ILE A 162 -7.86 15.60 5.53
N LEU A 163 -7.14 16.10 6.54
CA LEU A 163 -5.99 15.43 7.12
C LEU A 163 -6.37 14.05 7.67
N TRP A 164 -7.46 13.94 8.43
CA TRP A 164 -7.89 12.67 8.99
C TRP A 164 -8.21 11.63 7.91
N SER A 165 -8.88 12.05 6.82
CA SER A 165 -9.11 11.18 5.67
C SER A 165 -7.79 10.68 5.06
N ILE A 166 -6.85 11.59 4.78
CA ILE A 166 -5.55 11.24 4.19
C ILE A 166 -4.77 10.27 5.09
N LEU A 167 -4.73 10.54 6.39
CA LEU A 167 -4.01 9.69 7.34
C LEU A 167 -4.67 8.31 7.50
N SER A 168 -6.01 8.25 7.43
CA SER A 168 -6.76 6.99 7.43
C SER A 168 -6.40 6.15 6.21
N ASP A 169 -6.42 6.74 5.02
CA ASP A 169 -6.10 6.05 3.77
C ASP A 169 -4.66 5.52 3.76
N VAL A 170 -3.70 6.34 4.20
CA VAL A 170 -2.29 5.94 4.29
C VAL A 170 -2.08 4.82 5.32
N ARG A 171 -2.79 4.85 6.45
CA ARG A 171 -2.74 3.78 7.45
C ARG A 171 -3.30 2.48 6.87
N ALA A 172 -4.44 2.52 6.18
CA ALA A 172 -5.00 1.36 5.51
C ALA A 172 -4.04 0.80 4.44
N GLU A 173 -3.48 1.67 3.60
CA GLU A 173 -2.54 1.29 2.55
C GLU A 173 -1.26 0.66 3.11
N SER A 174 -0.71 1.19 4.21
CA SER A 174 0.51 0.66 4.83
C SER A 174 0.41 -0.82 5.22
N ARG A 175 -0.79 -1.29 5.57
CA ARG A 175 -1.08 -2.69 5.93
C ARG A 175 -1.08 -3.64 4.73
N THR A 176 -0.98 -3.10 3.51
CA THR A 176 -0.91 -3.87 2.26
C THR A 176 0.50 -3.87 1.66
N ILE A 177 1.41 -3.06 2.21
CA ILE A 177 2.78 -2.90 1.72
C ILE A 177 3.73 -3.68 2.63
N CYS A 178 4.57 -4.53 2.04
CA CYS A 178 5.60 -5.21 2.80
C CYS A 178 6.60 -4.19 3.40
N GLU A 179 6.71 -4.19 4.73
CA GLU A 179 7.60 -3.32 5.50
C GLU A 179 9.09 -3.50 5.17
N ASP A 180 9.50 -4.71 4.76
CA ASP A 180 10.92 -4.99 4.49
C ASP A 180 11.31 -4.61 3.06
N CYS A 181 10.53 -5.01 2.04
CA CYS A 181 10.91 -4.80 0.63
C CYS A 181 10.13 -3.71 -0.09
N GLY A 182 9.01 -3.23 0.47
CA GLY A 182 8.14 -2.24 -0.16
C GLY A 182 7.24 -2.77 -1.27
N GLU A 183 7.15 -4.10 -1.45
CA GLU A 183 6.23 -4.71 -2.41
C GLU A 183 4.78 -4.32 -2.09
N GLU A 184 4.13 -3.65 -3.04
CA GLU A 184 2.72 -3.26 -2.94
C GLU A 184 1.82 -4.49 -3.11
N ASN A 185 0.79 -4.65 -2.27
CA ASN A 185 -0.15 -5.79 -2.28
C ASN A 185 0.46 -7.16 -1.94
N GLY A 186 1.76 -7.21 -1.67
CA GLY A 186 2.41 -8.39 -1.10
C GLY A 186 2.26 -8.44 0.41
N GLY A 187 2.02 -7.30 1.06
CA GLY A 187 1.96 -7.18 2.50
C GLY A 187 0.77 -7.92 3.12
N ARG A 188 1.06 -8.80 4.07
CA ARG A 188 0.08 -9.45 4.93
C ARG A 188 0.57 -9.37 6.37
N LEU A 189 -0.36 -9.39 7.33
CA LEU A 189 -0.01 -9.31 8.74
C LEU A 189 0.66 -10.61 9.21
N ALA A 190 1.92 -10.50 9.60
CA ALA A 190 2.72 -11.52 10.24
C ALA A 190 2.97 -11.16 11.70
N MET A 191 2.69 -12.09 12.61
CA MET A 191 2.85 -11.90 14.05
C MET A 191 4.06 -12.63 14.59
N ILE A 192 4.79 -11.98 15.49
CA ILE A 192 5.91 -12.55 16.23
C ILE A 192 5.87 -12.10 17.70
N GLY A 193 5.56 -13.02 18.62
CA GLY A 193 5.64 -12.72 20.05
C GLY A 193 4.86 -11.49 20.51
N GLY A 194 3.68 -11.25 19.93
CA GLY A 194 2.83 -10.08 20.22
C GLY A 194 3.10 -8.86 19.34
N HIS A 195 4.19 -8.83 18.57
CA HIS A 195 4.47 -7.76 17.62
C HIS A 195 3.96 -8.13 16.23
N GLY A 196 3.20 -7.24 15.60
CA GLY A 196 2.75 -7.39 14.22
C GLY A 196 3.64 -6.64 13.25
N ARG A 197 3.89 -7.26 12.09
CA ARG A 197 4.56 -6.67 10.92
C ARG A 197 3.80 -7.01 9.66
N THR A 198 3.78 -6.13 8.67
CA THR A 198 3.25 -6.39 7.34
C THR A 198 4.39 -6.88 6.45
N LEU A 199 4.39 -8.16 6.09
CA LEU A 199 5.44 -8.78 5.26
C LEU A 199 4.84 -9.44 4.02
N CYS A 200 5.62 -9.56 2.96
CA CYS A 200 5.32 -10.49 1.86
C CYS A 200 5.81 -11.91 2.18
N GLN A 201 5.36 -12.89 1.41
CA GLN A 201 5.70 -14.30 1.64
C GLN A 201 7.20 -14.56 1.55
N GLU A 202 7.89 -13.91 0.62
CA GLU A 202 9.33 -14.03 0.43
C GLU A 202 10.09 -13.48 1.64
N CYS A 203 9.73 -12.27 2.09
CA CYS A 203 10.37 -11.64 3.26
C CYS A 203 10.07 -12.42 4.54
N LEU A 204 8.85 -12.94 4.70
CA LEU A 204 8.47 -13.81 5.81
C LEU A 204 9.35 -15.06 5.85
N THR A 205 9.49 -15.75 4.72
CA THR A 205 10.29 -16.97 4.61
C THR A 205 11.76 -16.68 4.92
N LEU A 206 12.32 -15.58 4.40
CA LEU A 206 13.70 -15.17 4.71
C LEU A 206 13.89 -14.89 6.21
N LYS A 207 13.00 -14.11 6.83
CA LYS A 207 13.05 -13.82 8.28
C LYS A 207 12.97 -15.07 9.14
N ASN A 208 12.17 -16.05 8.73
CA ASN A 208 12.05 -17.32 9.42
C ASN A 208 13.28 -18.23 9.18
N ALA A 209 13.92 -18.13 8.01
CA ALA A 209 15.15 -18.89 7.71
C ALA A 209 16.37 -18.34 8.47
N ASP A 210 16.46 -17.02 8.65
CA ASP A 210 17.58 -16.36 9.35
C ASP A 210 17.57 -16.59 10.87
N ARG A 211 16.52 -17.20 11.42
CA ARG A 211 16.40 -17.49 12.86
C ARG A 211 17.05 -18.82 13.21
N GLU A 212 18.37 -18.79 13.41
CA GLU A 212 19.08 -19.86 14.09
C GLU A 212 18.75 -19.82 15.59
N GLY A 213 17.81 -20.67 16.04
CA GLY A 213 17.48 -20.79 17.46
C GLY A 213 16.54 -21.96 17.75
N PRO A 214 16.54 -22.49 19.00
CA PRO A 214 15.68 -23.60 19.38
C PRO A 214 14.19 -23.29 19.14
N PRO A 215 13.34 -24.31 18.93
CA PRO A 215 11.94 -24.18 18.48
C PRO A 215 11.01 -23.37 19.40
N MET A 216 11.50 -22.93 20.56
CA MET A 216 10.81 -21.99 21.46
C MET A 216 10.88 -20.52 20.97
N GLY A 217 11.67 -20.22 19.92
CA GLY A 217 11.87 -18.88 19.38
C GLY A 217 10.82 -18.46 18.35
N ARG A 218 9.75 -17.81 18.80
CA ARG A 218 8.81 -16.91 18.07
C ARG A 218 8.99 -16.87 16.53
N TRP A 219 8.45 -17.83 15.79
CA TRP A 219 8.42 -17.76 14.32
C TRP A 219 7.36 -16.75 13.91
N TYR A 220 7.58 -16.03 12.82
CA TYR A 220 6.51 -15.23 12.25
C TYR A 220 5.44 -16.16 11.68
N ARG A 221 4.19 -15.92 12.06
CA ARG A 221 3.03 -16.63 11.53
C ARG A 221 2.08 -15.63 10.89
N TRP A 222 1.51 -15.99 9.75
CA TRP A 222 0.38 -15.24 9.20
C TRP A 222 -0.76 -15.23 10.21
N ARG A 223 -1.34 -14.06 10.44
CA ARG A 223 -2.65 -13.96 11.08
C ARG A 223 -3.69 -14.09 9.98
N ALA A 224 -4.59 -15.07 10.10
CA ALA A 224 -5.65 -15.29 9.12
C ALA A 224 -6.68 -14.15 9.12
N GLU A 225 -6.83 -13.48 10.26
CA GLU A 225 -7.74 -12.37 10.46
C GLU A 225 -6.96 -11.05 10.33
N VAL A 226 -7.36 -10.23 9.36
CA VAL A 226 -7.05 -8.80 9.32
C VAL A 226 -7.65 -8.21 10.60
N PHE A 227 -6.91 -7.37 11.34
CA PHE A 227 -7.47 -6.68 12.51
C PHE A 227 -8.80 -6.05 12.10
N ASP A 228 -9.90 -6.42 12.76
CA ASP A 228 -11.11 -5.60 12.74
C ASP A 228 -10.70 -4.22 13.25
N GLU A 229 -11.08 -3.17 12.52
CA GLU A 229 -10.61 -1.81 12.77
C GLU A 229 -10.95 -1.31 14.18
N ASP A 230 -11.98 -1.91 14.80
CA ASP A 230 -12.46 -1.63 16.15
C ASP A 230 -11.48 -2.05 17.27
N ASP A 231 -10.59 -3.03 17.04
CA ASP A 231 -9.62 -3.46 18.05
C ASP A 231 -8.45 -2.46 18.24
N ALA A 232 -8.30 -1.51 17.31
CA ALA A 232 -7.25 -0.49 17.38
C ALA A 232 -7.70 0.80 18.11
N ASP A 233 -9.00 0.94 18.35
CA ASP A 233 -9.62 2.05 19.08
C ASP A 233 -9.81 1.74 20.58
N ILE A 234 -8.95 0.87 21.14
CA ILE A 234 -8.63 0.96 22.57
C ILE A 234 -8.07 2.36 22.77
N ALA A 235 -8.96 3.28 23.15
CA ALA A 235 -8.71 4.68 23.37
C ALA A 235 -7.52 4.84 24.31
N TRP A 236 -6.36 5.13 23.74
CA TRP A 236 -5.27 5.68 24.52
C TRP A 236 -5.62 7.15 24.71
N PRO A 237 -5.91 7.60 25.94
CA PRO A 237 -6.16 9.01 26.19
C PRO A 237 -4.96 9.80 25.68
N LEU A 238 -5.23 10.80 24.84
CA LEU A 238 -4.25 11.82 24.43
C LEU A 238 -3.80 12.63 25.64
#